data_AF-A0ABD6CAV2-F1
#
_entry.id   AF-A0ABD6CAV2-F1
#
_cell.length_a   1.000
_cell.length_b   1.000
_cell.length_c   1.000
_cell.angle_alpha   90.00
_cell.angle_beta   90.00
_cell.angle_gamma   90.00
#
_symmetry.space_group_name_H-M   'P 1'
#
loop_
_entity.id
_entity.type
_entity.pdbx_description
1 polymer ?
#
loop_
_entity_poly.entity_id
_entity_poly.type
_entity_poly.pdbx_seq_one_letter_code
_entity_poly.pdbx_strand_id
1 'polypeptide(L)'
;MPLRSDPLDELSIPDGTTVEEHDLVTDGDVIVGGQSTVGFGVRGHHVIAGERVRFGGDIEAEGDCRLDMWSDVDGNVLAGRNAYIGERVHVDGQLMVSGDLDIGDDVDIEEGFEANGWIVIRNPMPTIVFLFVYLSQLLRIGEEEAAEDLMSDLVDDERDHDPILVPRNASVSDDAWRVSTPATIGDDCRLHGNIRAQELTVGADNNVFGSLRAREDIEIGHGTEIHGDVTTRNGTVGVGPDVHVWGDISATDVVLHEDAVVDGSIRARGEMTLVRDDDQPDDATSSTDDESERETADTEESDVDESVETDEHDADEDVADEPEERDETTDAEESNDEESPDAAQSDDEETTTDEQPTAAASEQDTVAKGTERVTADGTDPDSYRENGHRDPMERGSTSPR
;
A
#
# COMPACT_ATOMS: atom_id res chain seq x y z
N MET A 1 5.54 -26.85 -11.31
CA MET A 1 5.21 -25.50 -10.83
C MET A 1 4.04 -25.61 -9.86
N PRO A 2 4.09 -25.00 -8.66
CA PRO A 2 2.87 -24.50 -8.05
C PRO A 2 2.26 -23.43 -8.98
N LEU A 3 0.94 -23.21 -8.90
CA LEU A 3 0.27 -22.09 -9.54
C LEU A 3 -0.19 -21.15 -8.43
N ARG A 4 -0.05 -19.84 -8.68
CA ARG A 4 -0.37 -18.72 -7.77
C ARG A 4 0.66 -18.50 -6.65
N SER A 5 1.48 -17.48 -6.84
CA SER A 5 1.51 -16.36 -5.89
C SER A 5 0.17 -15.62 -6.00
N ASP A 6 -0.43 -15.15 -4.90
CA ASP A 6 -1.37 -14.02 -4.95
C ASP A 6 -0.53 -12.74 -5.14
N PRO A 7 -0.84 -11.83 -6.07
CA PRO A 7 -0.07 -10.58 -6.25
C PRO A 7 -0.09 -9.64 -5.02
N LEU A 8 -0.78 -10.02 -3.94
CA LEU A 8 -0.76 -9.36 -2.64
C LEU A 8 -0.20 -10.27 -1.51
N ASP A 9 0.58 -11.31 -1.85
CA ASP A 9 1.34 -12.16 -0.92
C ASP A 9 2.67 -11.53 -0.45
N GLU A 10 3.03 -10.33 -0.92
CA GLU A 10 4.26 -9.60 -0.59
C GLU A 10 4.02 -8.07 -0.47
N LEU A 11 4.92 -7.37 0.24
CA LEU A 11 5.08 -5.92 0.16
C LEU A 11 6.15 -5.58 -0.87
N SER A 12 5.77 -4.93 -1.97
CA SER A 12 6.74 -4.37 -2.93
C SER A 12 6.77 -2.85 -2.81
N ILE A 13 7.98 -2.30 -2.76
CA ILE A 13 8.28 -0.87 -2.85
C ILE A 13 9.23 -0.71 -4.06
N PRO A 14 8.78 -0.09 -5.17
CA PRO A 14 9.56 0.07 -6.39
C PRO A 14 10.60 1.20 -6.25
N ASP A 15 11.57 1.22 -7.15
CA ASP A 15 12.71 2.13 -7.15
C ASP A 15 12.33 3.62 -6.98
N GLY A 16 13.19 4.39 -6.31
CA GLY A 16 13.01 5.83 -6.07
C GLY A 16 11.84 6.22 -5.15
N THR A 17 11.04 5.26 -4.66
CA THR A 17 9.89 5.54 -3.79
C THR A 17 10.31 6.35 -2.56
N THR A 18 9.60 7.46 -2.34
CA THR A 18 9.91 8.39 -1.26
C THR A 18 8.75 8.50 -0.28
N VAL A 19 9.08 8.36 1.01
CA VAL A 19 8.22 8.75 2.12
C VAL A 19 8.57 10.18 2.49
N GLU A 20 7.63 11.10 2.22
CA GLU A 20 7.65 12.46 2.74
C GLU A 20 7.02 12.50 4.15
N GLU A 21 6.97 13.66 4.81
CA GLU A 21 6.53 13.76 6.21
C GLU A 21 5.08 13.26 6.42
N HIS A 22 4.24 13.36 5.38
CA HIS A 22 2.84 12.91 5.41
C HIS A 22 2.43 12.01 4.23
N ASP A 23 3.17 12.02 3.11
CA ASP A 23 2.78 11.32 1.87
C ASP A 23 3.72 10.17 1.52
N LEU A 24 3.14 9.06 1.04
CA LEU A 24 3.85 8.02 0.29
C LEU A 24 3.79 8.37 -1.21
N VAL A 25 4.94 8.64 -1.82
CA VAL A 25 5.05 9.16 -3.19
C VAL A 25 5.83 8.19 -4.08
N THR A 26 5.26 7.88 -5.25
CA THR A 26 5.89 7.12 -6.33
C THR A 26 5.39 7.65 -7.69
N ASP A 27 6.16 7.45 -8.76
CA ASP A 27 5.72 7.70 -10.13
C ASP A 27 4.82 6.57 -10.68
N GLY A 28 4.83 5.39 -10.02
CA GLY A 28 4.04 4.22 -10.39
C GLY A 28 2.62 4.18 -9.82
N ASP A 29 1.97 3.02 -9.96
CA ASP A 29 0.64 2.75 -9.38
C ASP A 29 0.74 2.34 -7.90
N VAL A 30 -0.27 2.68 -7.09
CA VAL A 30 -0.35 2.26 -5.68
C VAL A 30 -1.54 1.33 -5.46
N ILE A 31 -1.26 0.07 -5.16
CA ILE A 31 -2.24 -0.99 -4.99
C ILE A 31 -2.25 -1.45 -3.53
N VAL A 32 -3.34 -1.16 -2.82
CA VAL A 32 -3.49 -1.47 -1.39
C VAL A 32 -4.46 -2.63 -1.16
N GLY A 33 -3.91 -3.75 -0.70
CA GLY A 33 -4.67 -4.94 -0.33
C GLY A 33 -5.69 -4.68 0.77
N GLY A 34 -6.87 -5.30 0.64
CA GLY A 34 -7.98 -5.10 1.58
C GLY A 34 -7.63 -5.43 3.04
N GLN A 35 -8.36 -4.78 3.96
CA GLN A 35 -8.19 -4.80 5.42
C GLN A 35 -6.88 -4.15 5.95
N SER A 36 -6.13 -3.46 5.10
CA SER A 36 -4.89 -2.76 5.48
C SER A 36 -5.14 -1.35 6.03
N THR A 37 -4.10 -0.70 6.53
CA THR A 37 -4.14 0.69 6.99
C THR A 37 -2.84 1.39 6.63
N VAL A 38 -2.97 2.50 5.91
CA VAL A 38 -1.89 3.39 5.48
C VAL A 38 -2.06 4.68 6.29
N GLY A 39 -1.13 4.96 7.20
CA GLY A 39 -1.14 6.16 8.07
C GLY A 39 -0.50 7.39 7.42
N PHE A 40 -0.53 7.45 6.09
CA PHE A 40 -0.01 8.49 5.22
C PHE A 40 -1.12 8.92 4.24
N GLY A 41 -0.93 10.07 3.60
CA GLY A 41 -1.45 10.31 2.26
C GLY A 41 -0.73 9.46 1.21
N VAL A 42 -1.25 9.42 -0.01
CA VAL A 42 -0.73 8.58 -1.10
C VAL A 42 -0.80 9.36 -2.41
N ARG A 43 0.35 9.52 -3.09
CA ARG A 43 0.48 10.15 -4.40
C ARG A 43 1.10 9.17 -5.39
N GLY A 44 0.44 8.95 -6.53
CA GLY A 44 0.91 8.07 -7.61
C GLY A 44 0.04 8.14 -8.86
N HIS A 45 0.33 7.31 -9.86
CA HIS A 45 -0.39 7.36 -11.13
C HIS A 45 -1.83 6.85 -10.99
N HIS A 46 -2.05 5.56 -10.73
CA HIS A 46 -3.32 5.06 -10.19
C HIS A 46 -3.25 4.82 -8.68
N VAL A 47 -4.40 4.92 -8.01
CA VAL A 47 -4.56 4.43 -6.63
C VAL A 47 -5.72 3.46 -6.55
N ILE A 48 -5.45 2.22 -6.13
CA ILE A 48 -6.38 1.09 -6.13
C ILE A 48 -6.43 0.47 -4.72
N ALA A 49 -7.48 0.77 -3.95
CA ALA A 49 -7.70 0.22 -2.62
C ALA A 49 -8.73 -0.92 -2.63
N GLY A 50 -8.39 -2.05 -2.00
CA GLY A 50 -9.32 -3.16 -1.72
C GLY A 50 -10.29 -2.86 -0.57
N GLU A 51 -11.20 -3.80 -0.27
CA GLU A 51 -12.21 -3.60 0.77
C GLU A 51 -11.60 -3.28 2.16
N ARG A 52 -12.15 -2.28 2.87
CA ARG A 52 -11.77 -1.93 4.25
C ARG A 52 -10.31 -1.48 4.42
N VAL A 53 -9.76 -0.78 3.45
CA VAL A 53 -8.52 -0.03 3.64
C VAL A 53 -8.81 1.28 4.37
N ARG A 54 -7.84 1.80 5.14
CA ARG A 54 -7.86 3.17 5.67
C ARG A 54 -6.66 3.96 5.20
N PHE A 55 -6.87 5.23 4.92
CA PHE A 55 -5.84 6.20 4.58
C PHE A 55 -5.88 7.36 5.57
N GLY A 56 -4.77 7.62 6.25
CA GLY A 56 -4.63 8.66 7.28
C GLY A 56 -4.33 10.07 6.73
N GLY A 57 -4.55 10.29 5.45
CA GLY A 57 -4.23 11.53 4.73
C GLY A 57 -4.89 11.56 3.34
N ASP A 58 -4.45 12.50 2.51
CA ASP A 58 -5.00 12.73 1.17
C ASP A 58 -4.65 11.59 0.18
N ILE A 59 -5.54 11.33 -0.79
CA ILE A 59 -5.27 10.45 -1.92
C ILE A 59 -5.17 11.29 -3.19
N GLU A 60 -4.02 11.27 -3.86
CA GLU A 60 -3.77 11.93 -5.13
C GLU A 60 -3.42 10.90 -6.22
N ALA A 61 -4.38 10.64 -7.12
CA ALA A 61 -4.14 9.86 -8.32
C ALA A 61 -4.08 10.79 -9.55
N GLU A 62 -2.96 10.80 -10.29
CA GLU A 62 -2.91 11.49 -11.59
C GLU A 62 -3.90 10.89 -12.59
N GLY A 63 -4.09 9.58 -12.48
CA GLY A 63 -4.95 8.74 -13.27
C GLY A 63 -6.28 8.48 -12.59
N ASP A 64 -6.66 7.20 -12.58
CA ASP A 64 -7.96 6.76 -12.08
C ASP A 64 -7.85 6.30 -10.62
N CYS A 65 -8.66 6.86 -9.73
CA CYS A 65 -8.75 6.47 -8.32
C CYS A 65 -9.85 5.43 -8.11
N ARG A 66 -9.59 4.41 -7.30
CA ARG A 66 -10.51 3.31 -7.06
C ARG A 66 -10.48 2.85 -5.60
N LEU A 67 -11.61 3.00 -4.91
CA LEU A 67 -11.79 2.60 -3.51
C LEU A 67 -12.89 1.55 -3.40
N ASP A 68 -12.56 0.30 -3.07
CA ASP A 68 -13.56 -0.75 -2.81
C ASP A 68 -14.28 -0.53 -1.46
N MET A 69 -15.36 -1.29 -1.26
CA MET A 69 -16.35 -1.11 -0.19
C MET A 69 -15.78 -1.00 1.24
N TRP A 70 -16.42 -0.17 2.06
CA TRP A 70 -16.07 0.09 3.47
C TRP A 70 -14.66 0.66 3.72
N SER A 71 -14.06 1.35 2.74
CA SER A 71 -12.78 2.04 2.94
C SER A 71 -12.99 3.42 3.59
N ASP A 72 -12.03 3.85 4.43
CA ASP A 72 -11.99 5.17 5.10
C ASP A 72 -10.87 6.03 4.50
N VAL A 73 -11.09 7.33 4.38
CA VAL A 73 -10.07 8.32 4.00
C VAL A 73 -10.18 9.55 4.91
N ASP A 74 -9.20 9.73 5.80
CA ASP A 74 -9.12 10.84 6.76
C ASP A 74 -8.84 12.20 6.08
N GLY A 75 -8.52 12.19 4.78
CA GLY A 75 -8.25 13.37 3.94
C GLY A 75 -9.16 13.49 2.71
N ASN A 76 -8.67 14.20 1.69
CA ASN A 76 -9.30 14.40 0.39
C ASN A 76 -9.06 13.21 -0.56
N VAL A 77 -9.84 13.12 -1.63
CA VAL A 77 -9.61 12.18 -2.74
C VAL A 77 -9.61 12.94 -4.06
N LEU A 78 -8.44 13.10 -4.67
CA LEU A 78 -8.22 13.80 -5.92
C LEU A 78 -7.92 12.80 -7.05
N ALA A 79 -8.72 12.83 -8.12
CA ALA A 79 -8.54 12.01 -9.31
C ALA A 79 -8.37 12.87 -10.57
N GLY A 80 -7.18 12.79 -11.19
CA GLY A 80 -6.85 13.45 -12.46
C GLY A 80 -7.54 12.82 -13.68
N ARG A 81 -8.09 11.60 -13.53
CA ARG A 81 -9.05 10.98 -14.47
C ARG A 81 -10.33 10.57 -13.74
N ASN A 82 -10.74 9.31 -13.81
CA ASN A 82 -12.04 8.84 -13.30
C ASN A 82 -11.95 8.35 -11.85
N ALA A 83 -13.10 8.27 -11.17
CA ALA A 83 -13.19 7.76 -9.80
C ALA A 83 -14.21 6.62 -9.68
N TYR A 84 -13.85 5.56 -8.94
CA TYR A 84 -14.68 4.39 -8.70
C TYR A 84 -14.81 4.16 -7.19
N ILE A 85 -15.89 4.67 -6.59
CA ILE A 85 -16.09 4.71 -5.13
C ILE A 85 -17.13 3.66 -4.71
N GLY A 86 -16.71 2.68 -3.92
CA GLY A 86 -17.50 1.53 -3.46
C GLY A 86 -18.59 1.87 -2.43
N GLU A 87 -19.52 0.94 -2.22
CA GLU A 87 -20.55 1.03 -1.17
C GLU A 87 -19.94 1.25 0.24
N ARG A 88 -20.47 2.24 0.97
CA ARG A 88 -20.01 2.68 2.31
C ARG A 88 -18.53 3.05 2.41
N VAL A 89 -17.96 3.68 1.37
CA VAL A 89 -16.73 4.46 1.55
C VAL A 89 -17.04 5.73 2.37
N HIS A 90 -16.12 6.12 3.24
CA HIS A 90 -16.12 7.39 3.97
C HIS A 90 -14.96 8.25 3.47
N VAL A 91 -15.18 9.56 3.36
CA VAL A 91 -14.16 10.56 3.04
C VAL A 91 -14.39 11.79 3.93
N ASP A 92 -13.44 12.09 4.80
CA ASP A 92 -13.52 13.24 5.73
C ASP A 92 -13.29 14.56 4.98
N GLY A 93 -12.47 14.56 3.91
CA GLY A 93 -12.24 15.70 3.03
C GLY A 93 -13.19 15.81 1.84
N GLN A 94 -12.69 16.39 0.74
CA GLN A 94 -13.41 16.57 -0.52
C GLN A 94 -13.04 15.50 -1.55
N LEU A 95 -14.03 15.04 -2.33
CA LEU A 95 -13.80 14.20 -3.50
C LEU A 95 -13.81 15.06 -4.78
N MET A 96 -12.66 15.18 -5.45
CA MET A 96 -12.53 15.93 -6.72
C MET A 96 -12.17 15.00 -7.87
N VAL A 97 -12.98 15.03 -8.94
CA VAL A 97 -12.85 14.11 -10.08
C VAL A 97 -12.81 14.90 -11.40
N SER A 98 -11.74 14.70 -12.17
CA SER A 98 -11.53 15.38 -13.45
C SER A 98 -12.25 14.68 -14.62
N GLY A 99 -12.55 13.39 -14.48
CA GLY A 99 -13.32 12.55 -15.41
C GLY A 99 -14.69 12.13 -14.85
N ASP A 100 -15.12 10.92 -15.21
CA ASP A 100 -16.38 10.31 -14.78
C ASP A 100 -16.29 9.75 -13.35
N LEU A 101 -17.42 9.70 -12.63
CA LEU A 101 -17.53 9.22 -11.25
C LEU A 101 -18.58 8.10 -11.15
N ASP A 102 -18.13 6.87 -10.93
CA ASP A 102 -18.97 5.76 -10.46
C ASP A 102 -19.00 5.78 -8.91
N ILE A 103 -20.18 5.95 -8.31
CA ILE A 103 -20.34 6.07 -6.85
C ILE A 103 -21.40 5.11 -6.30
N GLY A 104 -21.05 4.37 -5.24
CA GLY A 104 -21.88 3.36 -4.60
C GLY A 104 -23.01 3.87 -3.72
N ASP A 105 -23.75 2.92 -3.15
CA ASP A 105 -24.78 3.18 -2.15
C ASP A 105 -24.14 3.48 -0.77
N ASP A 106 -24.84 4.26 0.07
CA ASP A 106 -24.44 4.61 1.44
C ASP A 106 -23.02 5.24 1.57
N VAL A 107 -22.49 5.90 0.52
CA VAL A 107 -21.21 6.65 0.58
C VAL A 107 -21.40 7.99 1.30
N ASP A 108 -20.46 8.35 2.19
CA ASP A 108 -20.45 9.63 2.91
C ASP A 108 -19.17 10.43 2.59
N ILE A 109 -19.30 11.74 2.46
CA ILE A 109 -18.22 12.66 2.05
C ILE A 109 -18.46 14.00 2.77
N GLU A 110 -17.74 14.29 3.86
CA GLU A 110 -18.14 15.37 4.79
C GLU A 110 -18.08 16.78 4.17
N GLU A 111 -17.02 17.10 3.42
CA GLU A 111 -16.90 18.39 2.73
C GLU A 111 -17.56 18.40 1.33
N GLY A 112 -18.01 17.25 0.84
CA GLY A 112 -18.71 17.09 -0.43
C GLY A 112 -17.82 16.78 -1.65
N PHE A 113 -18.41 16.78 -2.85
CA PHE A 113 -17.71 16.33 -4.07
C PHE A 113 -17.98 17.20 -5.31
N GLU A 114 -16.99 17.26 -6.20
CA GLU A 114 -17.07 17.85 -7.53
C GLU A 114 -16.57 16.84 -8.58
N ALA A 115 -17.32 16.66 -9.67
CA ALA A 115 -16.95 15.81 -10.79
C ALA A 115 -17.22 16.51 -12.12
N ASN A 116 -16.23 16.53 -13.01
CA ASN A 116 -16.30 17.23 -14.30
C ASN A 116 -16.94 16.38 -15.42
N GLY A 117 -16.90 15.05 -15.30
CA GLY A 117 -17.55 14.10 -16.20
C GLY A 117 -18.95 13.67 -15.78
N TRP A 118 -19.33 12.45 -16.12
CA TRP A 118 -20.62 11.85 -15.79
C TRP A 118 -20.60 11.20 -14.41
N ILE A 119 -21.54 11.60 -13.56
CA ILE A 119 -21.79 10.96 -12.26
C ILE A 119 -22.82 9.84 -12.46
N VAL A 120 -22.46 8.61 -12.08
CA VAL A 120 -23.31 7.42 -12.19
C VAL A 120 -23.41 6.73 -10.82
N ILE A 121 -24.60 6.78 -10.22
CA ILE A 121 -24.86 6.14 -8.94
C ILE A 121 -25.11 4.64 -9.16
N ARG A 122 -24.11 3.83 -8.81
CA ARG A 122 -24.07 2.36 -8.82
C ARG A 122 -22.87 1.89 -8.00
N ASN A 123 -23.02 0.86 -7.15
CA ASN A 123 -21.85 0.25 -6.50
C ASN A 123 -20.91 -0.34 -7.59
N PRO A 124 -19.67 0.16 -7.77
CA PRO A 124 -18.73 -0.41 -8.72
C PRO A 124 -18.41 -1.86 -8.34
N MET A 125 -18.31 -2.74 -9.33
CA MET A 125 -17.88 -4.14 -9.11
C MET A 125 -16.52 -4.13 -8.39
N PRO A 126 -16.34 -4.81 -7.23
CA PRO A 126 -15.09 -4.75 -6.49
C PRO A 126 -13.89 -5.20 -7.33
N THR A 127 -12.70 -4.63 -7.08
CA THR A 127 -11.52 -4.72 -7.96
C THR A 127 -11.18 -6.15 -8.37
N ILE A 128 -11.11 -7.05 -7.38
CA ILE A 128 -10.80 -8.46 -7.58
C ILE A 128 -11.87 -9.21 -8.40
N VAL A 129 -13.13 -8.76 -8.35
CA VAL A 129 -14.23 -9.33 -9.12
C VAL A 129 -14.24 -8.75 -10.55
N PHE A 130 -13.93 -7.47 -10.71
CA PHE A 130 -13.75 -6.83 -12.02
C PHE A 130 -12.65 -7.53 -12.82
N LEU A 131 -11.43 -7.66 -12.25
CA LEU A 131 -10.30 -8.34 -12.87
C LEU A 131 -10.64 -9.78 -13.25
N PHE A 132 -11.25 -10.55 -12.33
CA PHE A 132 -11.66 -11.93 -12.61
C PHE A 132 -12.70 -12.04 -13.72
N VAL A 133 -13.67 -11.12 -13.80
CA VAL A 133 -14.68 -11.09 -14.87
C VAL A 133 -14.07 -10.68 -16.20
N TYR A 134 -13.14 -9.73 -16.22
CA TYR A 134 -12.46 -9.28 -17.43
C TYR A 134 -11.57 -10.38 -18.04
N LEU A 135 -10.69 -10.98 -17.24
CA LEU A 135 -9.88 -12.14 -17.66
C LEU A 135 -10.76 -13.32 -18.12
N SER A 136 -11.85 -13.62 -17.37
CA SER A 136 -12.83 -14.63 -17.76
C SER A 136 -13.57 -14.31 -19.07
N GLN A 137 -13.60 -13.04 -19.50
CA GLN A 137 -14.24 -12.63 -20.75
C GLN A 137 -13.27 -12.75 -21.93
N LEU A 138 -12.01 -12.33 -21.79
CA LEU A 138 -10.95 -12.50 -22.82
C LEU A 138 -10.80 -14.00 -23.18
N LEU A 139 -10.55 -14.84 -22.17
CA LEU A 139 -10.47 -16.30 -22.30
C LEU A 139 -11.74 -16.95 -22.88
N ARG A 140 -12.91 -16.31 -22.73
CA ARG A 140 -14.18 -16.81 -23.27
C ARG A 140 -14.44 -16.36 -24.72
N ILE A 141 -13.89 -15.22 -25.12
CA ILE A 141 -13.94 -14.72 -26.51
C ILE A 141 -12.91 -15.48 -27.37
N GLY A 142 -11.86 -16.02 -26.74
CA GLY A 142 -10.74 -16.69 -27.40
C GLY A 142 -9.55 -15.76 -27.63
N GLU A 143 -9.55 -14.59 -26.98
CA GLU A 143 -8.44 -13.66 -26.89
C GLU A 143 -7.50 -14.17 -25.78
N GLU A 144 -6.91 -15.36 -26.01
CA GLU A 144 -5.98 -16.01 -25.09
C GLU A 144 -4.66 -15.21 -25.01
N GLU A 145 -4.21 -14.63 -26.13
CA GLU A 145 -3.07 -13.70 -26.25
C GLU A 145 -3.26 -12.49 -25.30
N ALA A 146 -4.30 -11.68 -25.48
CA ALA A 146 -4.59 -10.54 -24.59
C ALA A 146 -4.91 -10.92 -23.12
N ALA A 147 -5.19 -12.18 -22.82
CA ALA A 147 -5.35 -12.67 -21.45
C ALA A 147 -4.01 -13.13 -20.82
N GLU A 148 -3.05 -13.53 -21.65
CA GLU A 148 -1.67 -13.84 -21.29
C GLU A 148 -0.87 -12.53 -21.17
N ASP A 149 -1.05 -11.58 -22.11
CA ASP A 149 -0.55 -10.19 -22.04
C ASP A 149 -1.00 -9.52 -20.72
N LEU A 150 -2.30 -9.52 -20.40
CA LEU A 150 -2.81 -8.96 -19.14
C LEU A 150 -2.28 -9.66 -17.89
N MET A 151 -1.85 -10.92 -17.98
CA MET A 151 -1.16 -11.60 -16.87
C MET A 151 0.31 -11.23 -16.82
N SER A 152 0.95 -10.99 -17.96
CA SER A 152 2.32 -10.51 -18.09
C SER A 152 2.46 -9.09 -17.55
N ASP A 153 1.60 -8.15 -17.97
CA ASP A 153 1.50 -6.77 -17.44
C ASP A 153 1.35 -6.71 -15.90
N LEU A 154 0.87 -7.79 -15.27
CA LEU A 154 0.67 -7.93 -13.82
C LEU A 154 1.78 -8.70 -13.08
N VAL A 155 2.71 -9.35 -13.78
CA VAL A 155 3.65 -10.35 -13.22
C VAL A 155 5.09 -10.20 -13.73
N ASP A 156 5.28 -9.70 -14.94
CA ASP A 156 6.59 -9.36 -15.52
C ASP A 156 6.91 -7.87 -15.28
N ASP A 157 8.20 -7.55 -15.28
CA ASP A 157 8.74 -6.24 -14.86
C ASP A 157 8.97 -5.28 -16.05
N GLU A 158 8.37 -5.53 -17.23
CA GLU A 158 8.46 -4.66 -18.42
C GLU A 158 7.51 -3.43 -18.34
N ARG A 159 7.25 -2.91 -17.12
CA ARG A 159 6.49 -1.68 -16.89
C ARG A 159 7.44 -0.47 -16.91
N ASP A 160 6.97 0.70 -17.38
CA ASP A 160 7.79 1.94 -17.32
C ASP A 160 8.14 2.33 -15.86
N HIS A 161 7.24 2.01 -14.91
CA HIS A 161 7.42 2.15 -13.46
C HIS A 161 6.65 1.03 -12.76
N ASP A 162 7.24 0.41 -11.75
CA ASP A 162 6.59 -0.66 -10.98
C ASP A 162 5.60 -0.12 -9.92
N PRO A 163 4.60 -0.94 -9.52
CA PRO A 163 3.62 -0.52 -8.52
C PRO A 163 4.09 -0.71 -7.08
N ILE A 164 3.71 0.21 -6.20
CA ILE A 164 3.68 -0.07 -4.76
C ILE A 164 2.59 -1.12 -4.50
N LEU A 165 2.99 -2.29 -4.02
CA LEU A 165 2.09 -3.38 -3.62
C LEU A 165 2.04 -3.45 -2.09
N VAL A 166 0.98 -2.93 -1.46
CA VAL A 166 0.75 -3.09 -0.02
C VAL A 166 -0.10 -4.34 0.22
N PRO A 167 0.38 -5.38 0.93
CA PRO A 167 -0.33 -6.65 1.06
C PRO A 167 -1.55 -6.54 1.98
N ARG A 168 -2.39 -7.58 1.99
CA ARG A 168 -3.62 -7.62 2.79
C ARG A 168 -3.34 -7.65 4.29
N ASN A 169 -4.08 -6.86 5.07
CA ASN A 169 -3.89 -6.70 6.53
C ASN A 169 -2.54 -6.08 6.94
N ALA A 170 -1.91 -5.31 6.05
CA ALA A 170 -0.73 -4.50 6.36
C ALA A 170 -1.06 -3.30 7.25
N SER A 171 -0.07 -2.82 8.00
CA SER A 171 -0.11 -1.54 8.71
C SER A 171 1.14 -0.77 8.37
N VAL A 172 1.00 0.25 7.52
CA VAL A 172 2.06 1.10 6.96
C VAL A 172 1.89 2.50 7.53
N SER A 173 2.94 3.09 8.10
CA SER A 173 2.89 4.38 8.83
C SER A 173 4.30 4.85 9.16
N ASP A 174 4.48 6.15 9.44
CA ASP A 174 5.77 6.77 9.79
C ASP A 174 6.47 6.11 10.99
N ASP A 175 5.71 5.67 12.01
CA ASP A 175 6.24 4.85 13.11
C ASP A 175 6.89 3.54 12.61
N ALA A 176 6.25 2.89 11.63
CA ALA A 176 6.45 1.48 11.31
C ALA A 176 5.65 0.99 10.09
N TRP A 177 6.33 0.20 9.27
CA TRP A 177 5.76 -0.66 8.26
C TRP A 177 5.65 -2.07 8.84
N ARG A 178 4.47 -2.70 8.79
CA ARG A 178 4.19 -4.00 9.42
C ARG A 178 3.39 -4.88 8.48
N VAL A 179 4.02 -5.95 8.01
CA VAL A 179 3.41 -6.96 7.14
C VAL A 179 3.62 -8.37 7.68
N SER A 180 2.76 -9.30 7.28
CA SER A 180 2.87 -10.71 7.68
C SER A 180 3.64 -11.59 6.69
N THR A 181 3.87 -11.04 5.50
CA THR A 181 4.45 -11.54 4.26
C THR A 181 5.97 -11.26 4.19
N PRO A 182 6.68 -11.73 3.15
CA PRO A 182 7.91 -11.09 2.67
C PRO A 182 7.71 -9.60 2.36
N ALA A 183 8.82 -8.90 2.18
CA ALA A 183 8.88 -7.53 1.71
C ALA A 183 10.14 -7.33 0.86
N THR A 184 9.99 -6.67 -0.27
CA THR A 184 11.07 -6.25 -1.16
C THR A 184 11.02 -4.73 -1.31
N ILE A 185 12.19 -4.12 -1.25
CA ILE A 185 12.42 -2.69 -1.48
C ILE A 185 13.43 -2.60 -2.62
N GLY A 186 13.10 -1.86 -3.67
CA GLY A 186 13.97 -1.60 -4.82
C GLY A 186 15.14 -0.66 -4.49
N ASP A 187 15.68 -0.02 -5.52
CA ASP A 187 16.88 0.83 -5.43
C ASP A 187 16.50 2.31 -5.18
N ASP A 188 17.47 3.14 -4.74
CA ASP A 188 17.33 4.61 -4.56
C ASP A 188 16.17 5.08 -3.62
N CYS A 189 15.49 4.19 -2.89
CA CYS A 189 14.30 4.57 -2.10
C CYS A 189 14.67 5.32 -0.80
N ARG A 190 13.81 6.26 -0.40
CA ARG A 190 13.96 7.05 0.83
C ARG A 190 12.78 6.84 1.77
N LEU A 191 12.93 5.98 2.77
CA LEU A 191 11.84 5.47 3.58
C LEU A 191 11.94 5.89 5.05
N HIS A 192 10.79 6.20 5.67
CA HIS A 192 10.69 6.45 7.11
C HIS A 192 9.93 5.33 7.82
N GLY A 193 10.40 5.00 9.02
CA GLY A 193 9.72 4.08 9.92
C GLY A 193 10.33 2.69 10.02
N ASN A 194 9.94 2.00 11.10
CA ASN A 194 10.51 0.72 11.48
C ASN A 194 9.88 -0.45 10.70
N ILE A 195 10.57 -0.97 9.70
CA ILE A 195 10.08 -2.02 8.78
C ILE A 195 10.06 -3.41 9.46
N ARG A 196 8.93 -4.11 9.36
CA ARG A 196 8.69 -5.42 10.00
C ARG A 196 7.96 -6.39 9.07
N ALA A 197 8.67 -7.41 8.61
CA ALA A 197 8.18 -8.40 7.65
C ALA A 197 8.40 -9.85 8.14
N GLN A 198 8.06 -10.84 7.31
CA GLN A 198 8.51 -12.23 7.46
C GLN A 198 9.99 -12.35 7.10
N GLU A 199 10.35 -11.83 5.94
CA GLU A 199 11.64 -11.82 5.25
C GLU A 199 11.75 -10.43 4.60
N LEU A 200 12.96 -9.91 4.39
CA LEU A 200 13.14 -8.55 3.86
C LEU A 200 14.35 -8.45 2.93
N THR A 201 14.11 -8.09 1.68
CA THR A 201 15.14 -7.69 0.72
C THR A 201 15.13 -6.17 0.57
N VAL A 202 16.30 -5.55 0.60
CA VAL A 202 16.50 -4.12 0.33
C VAL A 202 17.53 -3.96 -0.78
N GLY A 203 17.23 -3.13 -1.78
CA GLY A 203 18.09 -2.87 -2.93
C GLY A 203 19.33 -2.01 -2.63
N ALA A 204 19.85 -1.40 -3.69
CA ALA A 204 21.02 -0.53 -3.69
C ALA A 204 20.69 0.93 -3.30
N ASP A 205 21.69 1.64 -2.78
CA ASP A 205 21.70 3.09 -2.53
C ASP A 205 20.49 3.66 -1.74
N ASN A 206 19.80 2.80 -0.97
CA ASN A 206 18.62 3.16 -0.19
C ASN A 206 18.98 4.01 1.03
N ASN A 207 18.03 4.82 1.51
CA ASN A 207 18.15 5.51 2.80
C ASN A 207 16.93 5.24 3.69
N VAL A 208 17.13 4.42 4.73
CA VAL A 208 16.05 3.97 5.63
C VAL A 208 16.18 4.60 7.02
N PHE A 209 15.26 5.50 7.31
CA PHE A 209 15.11 6.17 8.61
C PHE A 209 14.30 5.29 9.59
N GLY A 210 14.85 4.13 9.94
CA GLY A 210 14.23 3.21 10.90
C GLY A 210 14.99 1.89 11.08
N SER A 211 14.55 1.08 12.06
CA SER A 211 15.11 -0.25 12.31
C SER A 211 14.44 -1.33 11.43
N LEU A 212 15.25 -2.17 10.79
CA LEU A 212 14.81 -3.30 9.97
C LEU A 212 14.59 -4.57 10.81
N ARG A 213 13.50 -5.31 10.54
CA ARG A 213 13.19 -6.53 11.30
C ARG A 213 12.41 -7.62 10.54
N ALA A 214 13.08 -8.73 10.26
CA ALA A 214 12.44 -9.95 9.75
C ALA A 214 12.21 -11.02 10.85
N ARG A 215 11.48 -12.07 10.48
CA ARG A 215 11.35 -13.33 11.24
C ARG A 215 12.41 -14.32 10.76
N GLU A 216 12.47 -14.50 9.45
CA GLU A 216 13.48 -15.21 8.67
C GLU A 216 14.59 -14.21 8.30
N ASP A 217 15.02 -14.14 7.04
CA ASP A 217 16.27 -13.52 6.63
C ASP A 217 16.10 -12.01 6.30
N ILE A 218 17.22 -11.26 6.28
CA ILE A 218 17.30 -9.88 5.77
C ILE A 218 18.50 -9.82 4.83
N GLU A 219 18.32 -9.32 3.61
CA GLU A 219 19.38 -8.98 2.67
C GLU A 219 19.38 -7.47 2.40
N ILE A 220 20.57 -6.85 2.39
CA ILE A 220 20.76 -5.41 2.18
C ILE A 220 21.75 -5.21 1.04
N GLY A 221 21.26 -4.66 -0.07
CA GLY A 221 22.03 -4.28 -1.25
C GLY A 221 23.00 -3.14 -1.01
N HIS A 222 23.89 -2.94 -1.97
CA HIS A 222 25.09 -2.10 -1.84
C HIS A 222 24.81 -0.61 -1.63
N GLY A 223 25.73 0.13 -1.00
CA GLY A 223 25.61 1.59 -0.79
C GLY A 223 24.55 2.06 0.21
N THR A 224 23.60 1.20 0.59
CA THR A 224 22.45 1.52 1.44
C THR A 224 22.82 2.02 2.85
N GLU A 225 22.17 3.10 3.31
CA GLU A 225 22.23 3.61 4.70
C GLU A 225 21.02 3.14 5.53
N ILE A 226 21.28 2.49 6.67
CA ILE A 226 20.25 2.10 7.65
C ILE A 226 20.46 2.86 8.96
N HIS A 227 19.61 3.86 9.23
CA HIS A 227 19.64 4.71 10.43
C HIS A 227 19.00 4.05 11.67
N GLY A 228 19.21 2.75 11.85
CA GLY A 228 18.57 1.94 12.89
C GLY A 228 19.18 0.56 13.10
N ASP A 229 18.55 -0.24 13.96
CA ASP A 229 18.96 -1.62 14.25
C ASP A 229 18.52 -2.59 13.14
N VAL A 230 19.32 -3.60 12.81
CA VAL A 230 18.94 -4.69 11.90
C VAL A 230 18.81 -5.98 12.69
N THR A 231 17.59 -6.55 12.77
CA THR A 231 17.35 -7.73 13.63
C THR A 231 16.47 -8.81 12.99
N THR A 232 17.00 -10.02 12.81
CA THR A 232 16.20 -11.22 12.53
C THR A 232 15.80 -11.95 13.80
N ARG A 233 14.75 -12.78 13.70
CA ARG A 233 14.39 -13.70 14.79
C ARG A 233 15.17 -15.01 14.67
N ASN A 234 15.07 -15.68 13.53
CA ASN A 234 15.61 -17.01 13.28
C ASN A 234 16.57 -17.06 12.08
N GLY A 235 16.62 -16.02 11.25
CA GLY A 235 17.35 -16.01 9.99
C GLY A 235 18.73 -15.38 9.97
N THR A 236 19.27 -15.28 8.76
CA THR A 236 20.54 -14.64 8.39
C THR A 236 20.36 -13.13 8.19
N VAL A 237 21.39 -12.32 8.50
CA VAL A 237 21.50 -10.95 7.97
C VAL A 237 22.66 -10.92 6.97
N GLY A 238 22.35 -10.65 5.70
CA GLY A 238 23.30 -10.36 4.64
C GLY A 238 23.49 -8.85 4.47
N VAL A 239 24.73 -8.39 4.44
CA VAL A 239 25.11 -6.97 4.31
C VAL A 239 26.08 -6.83 3.13
N GLY A 240 25.65 -6.15 2.06
CA GLY A 240 26.44 -5.91 0.85
C GLY A 240 27.62 -4.94 1.00
N PRO A 241 28.39 -4.69 -0.07
CA PRO A 241 29.49 -3.73 -0.07
C PRO A 241 28.99 -2.29 0.14
N ASP A 242 29.84 -1.45 0.73
CA ASP A 242 29.61 -0.02 1.03
C ASP A 242 28.37 0.32 1.91
N VAL A 243 27.62 -0.68 2.40
CA VAL A 243 26.45 -0.48 3.28
C VAL A 243 26.85 0.08 4.64
N HIS A 244 26.11 1.08 5.14
CA HIS A 244 26.32 1.67 6.48
C HIS A 244 25.13 1.46 7.40
N VAL A 245 25.30 0.58 8.40
CA VAL A 245 24.34 0.37 9.49
C VAL A 245 24.75 1.16 10.74
N TRP A 246 23.94 2.15 11.11
CA TRP A 246 24.22 3.02 12.26
C TRP A 246 23.84 2.37 13.62
N GLY A 247 22.98 1.34 13.63
CA GLY A 247 22.51 0.64 14.84
C GLY A 247 23.18 -0.71 15.12
N ASP A 248 22.61 -1.48 16.06
CA ASP A 248 23.04 -2.84 16.38
C ASP A 248 22.54 -3.85 15.32
N ILE A 249 23.37 -4.84 14.97
CA ILE A 249 22.95 -6.01 14.17
C ILE A 249 22.74 -7.22 15.09
N SER A 250 21.59 -7.89 15.02
CA SER A 250 21.35 -9.15 15.76
C SER A 250 20.58 -10.20 14.97
N ALA A 251 21.23 -11.34 14.73
CA ALA A 251 20.68 -12.40 13.88
C ALA A 251 20.82 -13.80 14.52
N THR A 252 20.45 -14.85 13.78
CA THR A 252 21.05 -16.17 14.03
C THR A 252 22.46 -16.17 13.47
N ASP A 253 22.61 -15.92 12.18
CA ASP A 253 23.88 -15.93 11.45
C ASP A 253 24.05 -14.57 10.74
N VAL A 254 25.28 -14.09 10.55
CA VAL A 254 25.53 -12.78 9.89
C VAL A 254 26.60 -12.92 8.83
N VAL A 255 26.32 -12.40 7.64
CA VAL A 255 27.23 -12.33 6.50
C VAL A 255 27.44 -10.85 6.19
N LEU A 256 28.67 -10.37 6.26
CA LEU A 256 29.02 -8.99 5.88
C LEU A 256 30.07 -9.02 4.78
N HIS A 257 29.95 -8.11 3.81
CA HIS A 257 31.07 -7.74 2.95
C HIS A 257 32.18 -7.03 3.76
N GLU A 258 33.41 -6.98 3.26
CA GLU A 258 34.54 -6.40 4.02
C GLU A 258 34.58 -4.87 4.03
N ASP A 259 33.85 -4.21 3.13
CA ASP A 259 33.69 -2.76 3.06
C ASP A 259 32.43 -2.26 3.80
N ALA A 260 31.58 -3.16 4.30
CA ALA A 260 30.37 -2.81 5.07
C ALA A 260 30.72 -2.18 6.44
N VAL A 261 30.08 -1.05 6.77
CA VAL A 261 30.31 -0.28 7.99
C VAL A 261 29.17 -0.51 8.99
N VAL A 262 29.53 -0.86 10.23
CA VAL A 262 28.56 -1.00 11.34
C VAL A 262 29.09 -0.27 12.57
N ASP A 263 28.41 0.81 12.98
CA ASP A 263 28.79 1.60 14.16
C ASP A 263 28.34 0.95 15.48
N GLY A 264 27.27 0.14 15.44
CA GLY A 264 26.74 -0.58 16.59
C GLY A 264 27.41 -1.93 16.87
N SER A 265 26.73 -2.74 17.67
CA SER A 265 27.19 -4.06 18.09
C SER A 265 26.64 -5.16 17.18
N ILE A 266 27.51 -5.92 16.52
CA ILE A 266 27.12 -7.14 15.80
C ILE A 266 26.97 -8.31 16.79
N ARG A 267 25.84 -9.03 16.72
CA ARG A 267 25.49 -10.16 17.61
C ARG A 267 24.87 -11.33 16.84
N ALA A 268 25.71 -12.13 16.21
CA ALA A 268 25.37 -13.48 15.75
C ALA A 268 25.16 -14.45 16.93
N ARG A 269 24.37 -15.50 16.73
CA ARG A 269 24.16 -16.63 17.66
C ARG A 269 24.76 -17.95 17.15
N GLY A 270 24.90 -18.08 15.83
CA GLY A 270 25.57 -19.17 15.12
C GLY A 270 26.89 -18.71 14.53
N GLU A 271 26.97 -18.62 13.21
CA GLU A 271 28.15 -18.24 12.43
C GLU A 271 28.19 -16.74 12.11
N MET A 272 29.39 -16.23 11.85
CA MET A 272 29.63 -14.87 11.37
C MET A 272 30.69 -14.96 10.27
N THR A 273 30.30 -14.57 9.05
CA THR A 273 31.10 -14.70 7.83
C THR A 273 31.47 -13.31 7.31
N LEU A 274 32.72 -13.15 6.90
CA LEU A 274 33.20 -11.99 6.14
C LEU A 274 33.41 -12.42 4.69
N VAL A 275 32.73 -11.75 3.76
CA VAL A 275 32.79 -11.97 2.31
C VAL A 275 33.72 -10.94 1.67
N ARG A 276 34.21 -11.26 0.47
CA ARG A 276 34.99 -10.38 -0.41
C ARG A 276 34.49 -10.54 -1.84
N ASP A 277 34.83 -9.59 -2.70
CA ASP A 277 34.56 -9.63 -4.15
C ASP A 277 35.01 -10.97 -4.79
N ASP A 278 36.18 -11.49 -4.38
CA ASP A 278 36.75 -12.77 -4.85
C ASP A 278 35.87 -14.02 -4.59
N ASP A 279 34.85 -13.95 -3.71
CA ASP A 279 33.98 -15.08 -3.29
C ASP A 279 32.50 -14.90 -3.67
N GLN A 280 32.10 -13.77 -4.28
CA GLN A 280 30.72 -13.53 -4.73
C GLN A 280 30.52 -14.13 -6.14
N PRO A 281 29.48 -14.97 -6.38
CA PRO A 281 29.20 -15.45 -7.73
C PRO A 281 28.64 -14.30 -8.57
N ASP A 282 29.29 -14.02 -9.71
CA ASP A 282 28.85 -13.00 -10.66
C ASP A 282 27.46 -13.34 -11.25
N ASP A 283 26.37 -12.84 -10.66
CA ASP A 283 25.06 -12.73 -11.36
C ASP A 283 25.03 -11.51 -12.31
N ALA A 284 26.20 -11.13 -12.82
CA ALA A 284 26.38 -10.21 -13.91
C ALA A 284 26.38 -10.99 -15.24
N THR A 285 25.21 -11.11 -15.88
CA THR A 285 25.11 -11.59 -17.27
C THR A 285 25.57 -10.53 -18.30
N SER A 286 26.64 -9.79 -17.98
CA SER A 286 27.31 -8.84 -18.87
C SER A 286 27.92 -9.58 -20.07
N SER A 287 27.40 -9.28 -21.27
CA SER A 287 27.57 -10.12 -22.45
C SER A 287 28.78 -9.73 -23.33
N THR A 288 29.96 -10.24 -22.95
CA THR A 288 31.22 -10.19 -23.72
C THR A 288 32.02 -11.47 -23.41
N ASP A 289 32.62 -12.21 -24.34
CA ASP A 289 32.78 -12.07 -25.80
C ASP A 289 32.79 -13.48 -26.46
N ASP A 290 32.60 -13.56 -27.79
CA ASP A 290 33.65 -14.12 -28.66
C ASP A 290 33.47 -13.70 -30.13
N GLU A 291 34.55 -13.27 -30.79
CA GLU A 291 34.58 -13.01 -32.25
C GLU A 291 35.02 -14.28 -33.00
N SER A 292 34.47 -14.53 -34.20
CA SER A 292 35.21 -15.31 -35.23
C SER A 292 34.59 -15.28 -36.64
N GLU A 293 35.19 -14.45 -37.53
CA GLU A 293 35.37 -14.65 -38.99
C GLU A 293 34.10 -14.83 -39.91
N ARG A 294 33.95 -14.31 -41.16
CA ARG A 294 34.90 -14.14 -42.28
C ARG A 294 34.47 -13.13 -43.37
N GLU A 295 35.48 -12.45 -43.90
CA GLU A 295 35.78 -12.15 -45.33
C GLU A 295 34.76 -11.48 -46.30
N THR A 296 35.12 -10.23 -46.67
CA THR A 296 35.18 -9.68 -48.05
C THR A 296 33.92 -9.40 -48.90
N ALA A 297 33.75 -8.13 -49.30
CA ALA A 297 33.75 -7.68 -50.71
C ALA A 297 33.90 -6.14 -50.82
N ASP A 298 34.53 -5.65 -51.89
CA ASP A 298 34.78 -4.22 -52.16
C ASP A 298 33.57 -3.47 -52.78
N THR A 299 33.55 -2.12 -52.70
CA THR A 299 33.82 -1.15 -53.81
C THR A 299 32.96 0.16 -53.78
N GLU A 300 33.54 1.26 -54.29
CA GLU A 300 32.97 2.51 -54.85
C GLU A 300 32.42 3.63 -53.93
N GLU A 301 33.32 4.58 -53.64
CA GLU A 301 33.22 6.06 -53.76
C GLU A 301 31.86 6.77 -53.92
N SER A 302 31.67 7.87 -53.18
CA SER A 302 31.35 9.20 -53.77
C SER A 302 31.75 10.34 -52.82
N ASP A 303 32.33 11.42 -53.35
CA ASP A 303 32.49 12.70 -52.64
C ASP A 303 31.16 13.48 -52.55
N VAL A 304 31.06 14.45 -51.63
CA VAL A 304 31.22 15.89 -51.96
C VAL A 304 31.42 16.68 -50.65
N ASP A 305 32.50 17.47 -50.61
CA ASP A 305 32.73 18.55 -49.66
C ASP A 305 32.18 19.86 -50.26
N GLU A 306 31.38 20.61 -49.50
CA GLU A 306 31.52 22.07 -49.48
C GLU A 306 31.10 22.63 -48.11
N SER A 307 31.69 23.76 -47.75
CA SER A 307 31.76 24.31 -46.39
C SER A 307 31.71 25.86 -46.44
N VAL A 308 32.03 26.56 -45.33
CA VAL A 308 32.36 28.02 -45.28
C VAL A 308 31.13 28.99 -45.46
N GLU A 309 30.86 29.98 -44.60
CA GLU A 309 31.40 30.31 -43.27
C GLU A 309 30.50 31.32 -42.48
N THR A 310 31.11 32.03 -41.53
CA THR A 310 30.56 32.92 -40.49
C THR A 310 30.10 34.31 -40.97
N ASP A 311 29.38 35.04 -40.09
CA ASP A 311 29.82 36.31 -39.45
C ASP A 311 28.60 36.87 -38.65
N GLU A 312 28.63 37.00 -37.32
CA GLU A 312 29.39 37.93 -36.45
C GLU A 312 28.72 39.31 -36.21
N HIS A 313 29.15 39.99 -35.13
CA HIS A 313 28.85 41.37 -34.69
C HIS A 313 27.46 41.66 -34.06
N ASP A 314 27.33 42.46 -32.98
CA ASP A 314 28.30 42.89 -31.94
C ASP A 314 27.59 43.58 -30.73
N ALA A 315 28.35 43.88 -29.66
CA ALA A 315 28.33 45.05 -28.73
C ALA A 315 27.03 45.88 -28.44
N ASP A 316 26.81 46.53 -27.28
CA ASP A 316 27.49 46.64 -25.97
C ASP A 316 26.56 47.40 -24.97
N GLU A 317 26.92 47.42 -23.67
CA GLU A 317 26.96 48.59 -22.74
C GLU A 317 26.60 48.28 -21.26
N ASP A 318 27.43 48.77 -20.33
CA ASP A 318 27.31 48.60 -18.87
C ASP A 318 26.36 49.60 -18.18
N VAL A 319 25.78 49.20 -17.04
CA VAL A 319 25.62 50.07 -15.84
C VAL A 319 25.79 49.22 -14.58
N ALA A 320 26.45 49.75 -13.55
CA ALA A 320 26.61 49.12 -12.23
C ALA A 320 26.16 50.06 -11.09
N ASP A 321 25.72 49.50 -9.97
CA ASP A 321 26.00 50.02 -8.62
C ASP A 321 25.74 48.93 -7.55
N GLU A 322 26.29 49.09 -6.34
CA GLU A 322 26.10 48.16 -5.20
C GLU A 322 25.06 48.69 -4.15
N PRO A 323 25.16 48.54 -2.81
CA PRO A 323 24.00 48.01 -2.05
C PRO A 323 23.47 48.95 -0.96
N GLU A 324 22.36 48.55 -0.29
CA GLU A 324 22.06 49.03 1.07
C GLU A 324 21.66 47.88 2.01
N GLU A 325 22.40 47.76 3.12
CA GLU A 325 21.93 47.09 4.34
C GLU A 325 20.92 47.98 5.08
N ARG A 326 20.08 47.40 5.95
CA ARG A 326 19.62 48.12 7.15
C ARG A 326 19.17 47.20 8.28
N ASP A 327 19.82 47.39 9.43
CA ASP A 327 19.65 46.67 10.68
C ASP A 327 18.41 47.09 11.51
N GLU A 328 18.07 46.17 12.43
CA GLU A 328 17.56 46.36 13.81
C GLU A 328 16.53 47.45 14.16
N THR A 329 15.45 47.04 14.82
CA THR A 329 15.19 47.30 16.28
C THR A 329 13.85 46.64 16.67
N THR A 330 13.81 45.49 17.37
CA THR A 330 14.04 45.20 18.82
C THR A 330 12.77 45.30 19.69
N ASP A 331 12.80 44.59 20.83
CA ASP A 331 11.88 44.65 21.97
C ASP A 331 10.44 44.18 21.68
N ALA A 332 9.97 42.98 22.07
CA ALA A 332 10.25 42.12 23.23
C ALA A 332 9.83 42.72 24.59
N GLU A 333 8.74 42.21 25.15
CA GLU A 333 8.53 42.13 26.60
C GLU A 333 8.15 40.68 26.96
N GLU A 334 8.90 40.09 27.89
CA GLU A 334 8.55 38.86 28.59
C GLU A 334 7.59 39.18 29.75
N SER A 335 6.73 38.23 30.13
CA SER A 335 6.64 37.83 31.55
C SER A 335 5.82 36.56 31.74
N ASN A 336 6.33 35.66 32.59
CA ASN A 336 5.61 34.51 33.14
C ASN A 336 4.27 34.89 33.79
N ASP A 337 3.40 33.89 33.93
CA ASP A 337 2.94 33.53 35.29
C ASP A 337 2.94 32.00 35.43
N GLU A 338 3.51 31.50 36.53
CA GLU A 338 3.43 30.09 36.95
C GLU A 338 2.37 29.97 38.05
N GLU A 339 1.38 29.10 37.92
CA GLU A 339 0.80 28.44 39.11
C GLU A 339 0.13 27.10 38.77
N SER A 340 0.59 26.04 39.43
CA SER A 340 -0.19 24.80 39.59
C SER A 340 -0.99 24.87 40.89
N PRO A 341 -2.08 24.10 41.00
CA PRO A 341 -2.44 23.53 42.30
C PRO A 341 -2.38 21.99 42.31
N ASP A 342 -2.09 21.48 43.51
CA ASP A 342 -1.78 20.08 43.82
C ASP A 342 -3.03 19.19 43.93
N ALA A 343 -2.82 17.88 44.01
CA ALA A 343 -3.86 16.87 44.22
C ALA A 343 -4.51 16.95 45.62
N ALA A 344 -5.74 16.44 45.73
CA ALA A 344 -6.40 16.21 47.02
C ALA A 344 -7.08 14.84 47.03
N GLN A 345 -6.45 13.86 47.68
CA GLN A 345 -7.12 12.66 48.17
C GLN A 345 -7.83 12.96 49.49
N SER A 346 -8.97 12.32 49.75
CA SER A 346 -9.52 12.16 51.09
C SER A 346 -10.41 10.91 51.16
N ASP A 347 -10.05 9.97 52.02
CA ASP A 347 -10.66 8.64 52.19
C ASP A 347 -11.85 8.62 53.20
N ASP A 348 -12.25 7.39 53.62
CA ASP A 348 -13.06 7.01 54.81
C ASP A 348 -14.58 7.32 54.82
N GLU A 349 -15.51 6.55 55.43
CA GLU A 349 -15.67 5.11 55.81
C GLU A 349 -17.24 4.85 55.87
N GLU A 350 -17.93 3.81 56.40
CA GLU A 350 -17.69 2.69 57.33
C GLU A 350 -18.61 1.48 56.99
N THR A 351 -18.09 0.37 56.41
CA THR A 351 -18.68 -1.02 56.45
C THR A 351 -20.11 -1.27 55.85
N THR A 352 -20.77 -2.46 55.81
CA THR A 352 -20.54 -3.91 56.15
C THR A 352 -21.20 -4.78 55.03
N THR A 353 -20.66 -5.86 54.44
CA THR A 353 -20.25 -7.22 54.92
C THR A 353 -21.30 -8.34 54.66
N ASP A 354 -20.83 -9.55 54.31
CA ASP A 354 -21.51 -10.87 54.16
C ASP A 354 -22.55 -11.07 53.02
N GLU A 355 -22.68 -12.24 52.37
CA GLU A 355 -21.90 -13.51 52.45
C GLU A 355 -21.97 -14.28 51.10
N GLN A 356 -20.99 -15.17 50.84
CA GLN A 356 -21.12 -16.25 49.83
C GLN A 356 -21.81 -17.49 50.43
N PRO A 357 -22.26 -18.44 49.60
CA PRO A 357 -21.65 -19.77 49.75
C PRO A 357 -21.28 -20.45 48.42
N THR A 358 -20.39 -21.45 48.53
CA THR A 358 -19.96 -22.36 47.45
C THR A 358 -20.28 -23.83 47.82
N ALA A 359 -19.86 -24.79 46.98
CA ALA A 359 -20.03 -26.27 47.10
C ALA A 359 -21.38 -26.84 46.60
N ALA A 360 -21.47 -28.07 46.04
CA ALA A 360 -20.46 -29.00 45.50
C ALA A 360 -21.14 -30.04 44.55
N ALA A 361 -20.35 -30.92 43.92
CA ALA A 361 -20.79 -31.82 42.84
C ALA A 361 -21.24 -33.24 43.27
N SER A 362 -22.09 -33.88 42.46
CA SER A 362 -22.32 -35.35 42.27
C SER A 362 -23.68 -35.56 41.56
N GLU A 363 -24.00 -36.65 40.83
CA GLU A 363 -23.24 -37.57 39.96
C GLU A 363 -24.26 -38.45 39.17
N GLN A 364 -23.84 -39.15 38.09
CA GLN A 364 -24.55 -40.25 37.37
C GLN A 364 -25.88 -39.88 36.65
N ASP A 365 -26.07 -40.00 35.32
CA ASP A 365 -25.89 -41.08 34.33
C ASP A 365 -27.12 -42.01 34.14
N THR A 366 -27.73 -41.99 32.94
CA THR A 366 -28.36 -43.19 32.34
C THR A 366 -28.61 -43.07 30.81
N VAL A 367 -27.84 -43.86 30.07
CA VAL A 367 -27.81 -44.11 28.61
C VAL A 367 -29.13 -44.53 27.94
N ALA A 368 -29.44 -43.99 26.73
CA ALA A 368 -29.97 -44.69 25.50
C ALA A 368 -30.36 -43.63 24.41
N LYS A 369 -29.88 -43.58 23.15
CA LYS A 369 -29.93 -44.53 21.99
C LYS A 369 -31.34 -45.05 21.65
N GLY A 370 -31.90 -44.92 20.44
CA GLY A 370 -31.47 -44.27 19.18
C GLY A 370 -32.14 -44.94 17.94
N THR A 371 -32.03 -44.34 16.72
CA THR A 371 -32.44 -44.88 15.38
C THR A 371 -33.95 -45.19 15.19
N GLU A 372 -34.61 -45.24 14.02
CA GLU A 372 -34.45 -44.92 12.56
C GLU A 372 -35.93 -44.78 12.00
N ARG A 373 -36.39 -44.34 10.81
CA ARG A 373 -35.94 -43.63 9.57
C ARG A 373 -36.94 -44.03 8.42
N VAL A 374 -37.37 -43.10 7.54
CA VAL A 374 -38.27 -43.26 6.34
C VAL A 374 -39.68 -43.90 6.61
N THR A 375 -40.76 -43.83 5.80
CA THR A 375 -41.14 -43.27 4.46
C THR A 375 -42.45 -42.45 4.58
N ALA A 376 -42.61 -41.26 3.99
CA ALA A 376 -42.91 -40.96 2.57
C ALA A 376 -44.23 -41.54 2.02
N ASP A 377 -45.20 -40.65 1.76
CA ASP A 377 -46.20 -40.70 0.67
C ASP A 377 -46.66 -39.25 0.38
N GLY A 378 -47.32 -38.98 -0.75
CA GLY A 378 -47.82 -37.64 -1.09
C GLY A 378 -48.88 -37.64 -2.19
N THR A 379 -49.61 -36.53 -2.36
CA THR A 379 -50.41 -36.19 -3.55
C THR A 379 -50.90 -34.73 -3.46
N ASP A 380 -50.77 -34.02 -4.58
CA ASP A 380 -51.42 -32.76 -4.97
C ASP A 380 -51.97 -33.02 -6.42
N PRO A 381 -52.86 -32.21 -7.05
CA PRO A 381 -53.30 -30.87 -6.68
C PRO A 381 -54.83 -30.60 -6.89
N ASP A 382 -55.17 -29.32 -7.06
CA ASP A 382 -56.36 -28.73 -7.70
C ASP A 382 -57.73 -28.72 -6.97
N SER A 383 -58.19 -27.51 -6.64
CA SER A 383 -59.23 -26.86 -7.49
C SER A 383 -59.54 -25.40 -7.12
N TYR A 384 -59.57 -24.52 -8.12
CA TYR A 384 -60.20 -23.20 -8.02
C TYR A 384 -61.74 -23.33 -7.95
N ARG A 385 -62.41 -22.50 -7.14
CA ARG A 385 -63.72 -21.93 -7.54
C ARG A 385 -64.11 -20.64 -6.83
N GLU A 386 -64.46 -19.68 -7.68
CA GLU A 386 -65.09 -18.38 -7.41
C GLU A 386 -66.51 -18.51 -6.84
N ASN A 387 -66.92 -17.57 -5.98
CA ASN A 387 -68.31 -17.14 -5.79
C ASN A 387 -68.36 -15.88 -4.90
N GLY A 388 -69.01 -14.82 -5.37
CA GLY A 388 -69.37 -13.66 -4.54
C GLY A 388 -70.77 -13.15 -4.87
N HIS A 389 -71.52 -12.66 -3.88
CA HIS A 389 -72.69 -11.80 -4.16
C HIS A 389 -73.20 -10.97 -2.97
N ARG A 390 -73.55 -9.71 -3.29
CA ARG A 390 -74.57 -8.82 -2.69
C ARG A 390 -74.36 -8.16 -1.33
N ASP A 391 -74.21 -6.83 -1.42
CA ASP A 391 -74.71 -5.82 -0.47
C ASP A 391 -76.25 -5.85 -0.31
N PRO A 392 -76.73 -5.17 0.75
CA PRO A 392 -77.92 -4.33 0.72
C PRO A 392 -77.58 -2.84 0.89
N MET A 393 -78.17 -1.96 0.06
CA MET A 393 -78.13 -0.51 0.28
C MET A 393 -79.09 -0.09 1.42
N GLU A 394 -78.81 1.02 2.11
CA GLU A 394 -79.61 2.27 1.98
C GLU A 394 -79.15 3.43 2.91
N ARG A 395 -79.08 4.65 2.33
CA ARG A 395 -79.20 6.01 2.96
C ARG A 395 -78.12 6.44 3.99
N GLY A 396 -77.72 7.72 4.09
CA GLY A 396 -77.97 8.86 3.19
C GLY A 396 -78.04 10.22 3.91
N SER A 397 -77.09 11.12 3.62
CA SER A 397 -76.98 12.52 4.14
C SER A 397 -76.66 12.64 5.65
N THR A 398 -76.17 13.77 6.19
CA THR A 398 -75.84 15.09 5.61
C THR A 398 -74.62 15.70 6.33
N SER A 399 -73.81 16.52 5.65
CA SER A 399 -72.88 17.49 6.29
C SER A 399 -73.58 18.87 6.38
N PRO A 400 -73.23 19.74 7.35
CA PRO A 400 -72.36 20.87 6.94
C PRO A 400 -71.40 21.41 8.02
N ARG A 401 -70.32 22.04 7.51
CA ARG A 401 -69.27 22.83 8.19
C ARG A 401 -68.16 22.02 8.86
#